data_AF-A0A2V6SXR8-F1
#
_entry.id   AF-A0A2V6SXR8-F1
#
_cell.length_a   1.000
_cell.length_b   1.000
_cell.length_c   1.000
_cell.angle_alpha   90.00
_cell.angle_beta   90.00
_cell.angle_gamma   90.00
#
_symmetry.space_group_name_H-M   'P 1'
#
loop_
_entity.id
_entity.type
_entity.pdbx_description
1 polymer ?
#
loop_
_entity_poly.entity_id
_entity_poly.type
_entity_poly.pdbx_seq_one_letter_code
_entity_poly.pdbx_strand_id
1 'polypeptide(L)'
;MQRRVGIVGDFDRGNRTHLATNDALGDVGLELEWVSTEAIGDDPVTRLRPYAALWIAPASPYRSMDGALAAIRYARERGVPLVGT
;
A
#
# COMPACT_ATOMS: atom_id res chain seq x y z
N MET A 1 -6.52 18.30 8.22
CA MET A 1 -5.52 17.22 8.16
C MET A 1 -5.80 16.40 6.92
N GLN A 2 -4.96 16.48 5.90
CA GLN A 2 -5.08 15.59 4.74
C GLN A 2 -4.70 14.16 5.20
N ARG A 3 -5.54 13.18 4.91
CA ARG A 3 -5.34 11.78 5.30
C ARG A 3 -4.87 11.01 4.05
N ARG A 4 -3.56 10.73 4.00
CA ARG A 4 -2.93 9.99 2.90
C ARG A 4 -3.11 8.49 3.10
N VAL A 5 -3.45 7.75 2.05
CA VAL A 5 -3.55 6.29 2.04
C VAL A 5 -2.41 5.71 1.21
N GLY A 6 -1.66 4.78 1.80
CA GLY A 6 -0.57 4.07 1.12
C GLY A 6 -1.08 2.82 0.43
N ILE A 7 -0.94 2.74 -0.90
CA ILE A 7 -1.19 1.54 -1.69
C ILE A 7 0.12 0.74 -1.74
N VAL A 8 0.19 -0.35 -0.97
CA VAL A 8 1.35 -1.22 -0.86
C VAL A 8 1.35 -2.21 -2.02
N GLY A 9 2.30 -2.05 -2.92
CA GLY A 9 2.43 -2.85 -4.13
C GLY A 9 3.45 -2.25 -5.10
N ASP A 10 3.93 -3.07 -6.03
CA ASP A 10 4.98 -2.68 -6.98
C ASP A 10 4.36 -2.19 -8.28
N PHE A 11 3.89 -0.93 -8.24
CA PHE A 11 3.11 -0.34 -9.34
C PHE A 11 3.72 -0.59 -10.72
N ASP A 12 2.86 -0.98 -11.64
CA ASP A 12 3.19 -1.27 -13.03
C ASP A 12 2.03 -0.79 -13.90
N ARG A 13 2.33 0.12 -14.84
CA ARG A 13 1.35 0.68 -15.78
C ARG A 13 0.84 -0.35 -16.78
N GLY A 14 1.58 -1.44 -17.00
CA GLY A 14 1.15 -2.56 -17.84
C GLY A 14 0.20 -3.53 -17.11
N ASN A 15 0.10 -3.43 -15.79
CA ASN A 15 -0.73 -4.33 -14.99
C ASN A 15 -2.15 -3.81 -14.85
N ARG A 16 -3.11 -4.55 -15.43
CA ARG A 16 -4.54 -4.19 -15.42
C ARG A 16 -5.14 -4.08 -14.02
N THR A 17 -4.67 -4.88 -13.06
CA THR A 17 -5.24 -4.82 -11.70
C THR A 17 -4.79 -3.57 -10.96
N HIS A 18 -3.56 -3.10 -11.17
CA HIS A 18 -3.08 -1.84 -10.61
C HIS A 18 -3.83 -0.63 -11.16
N LEU A 19 -4.11 -0.63 -12.47
CA LEU A 19 -4.94 0.40 -13.09
C LEU A 19 -6.36 0.37 -12.52
N ALA A 20 -6.97 -0.81 -12.39
CA ALA A 20 -8.29 -0.96 -11.78
C ALA A 20 -8.32 -0.48 -10.31
N THR A 21 -7.26 -0.70 -9.53
CA THR A 21 -7.12 -0.15 -8.17
C THR A 21 -7.09 1.39 -8.20
N ASN A 22 -6.34 1.99 -9.11
CA ASN A 22 -6.31 3.46 -9.25
C ASN A 22 -7.67 4.02 -9.62
N ASP A 23 -8.35 3.43 -10.60
CA ASP A 23 -9.66 3.88 -11.05
C ASP A 23 -10.69 3.77 -9.91
N ALA A 24 -10.71 2.63 -9.21
CA ALA A 24 -11.64 2.40 -8.10
C ALA A 24 -11.43 3.36 -6.92
N LEU A 25 -10.16 3.71 -6.62
CA LEU A 25 -9.85 4.60 -5.49
C LEU A 25 -9.89 6.08 -5.87
N GLY A 26 -9.77 6.42 -7.15
CA GLY A 26 -9.81 7.80 -7.66
C GLY A 26 -11.11 8.53 -7.32
N ASP A 27 -12.23 7.81 -7.28
CA ASP A 27 -13.55 8.37 -6.99
C ASP A 27 -13.77 8.67 -5.48
N VAL A 28 -12.88 8.20 -4.59
CA VAL A 28 -13.05 8.30 -3.13
C VAL A 28 -12.64 9.67 -2.59
N GLY A 29 -11.90 10.47 -3.36
CA GLY A 29 -11.46 11.82 -2.94
C GLY A 29 -10.38 11.81 -1.84
N LEU A 30 -9.63 10.72 -1.72
CA LEU A 30 -8.49 10.58 -0.79
C LEU A 30 -7.17 10.85 -1.51
N GLU A 31 -6.16 11.27 -0.76
CA GLU A 31 -4.79 11.35 -1.27
C GLU A 31 -4.17 9.96 -1.26
N LEU A 32 -3.83 9.44 -2.45
CA LEU A 32 -3.31 8.08 -2.63
C LEU A 32 -1.84 8.14 -3.06
N GLU A 33 -1.04 7.21 -2.53
CA GLU A 33 0.35 7.04 -2.97
C GLU A 33 0.70 5.56 -3.04
N TRP A 34 1.31 5.14 -4.15
CA TRP A 34 1.90 3.80 -4.27
C TRP A 34 3.22 3.71 -3.52
N VAL A 35 3.38 2.64 -2.74
CA VAL A 35 4.56 2.35 -1.93
C VAL A 35 5.09 0.98 -2.34
N SER A 36 6.28 0.96 -2.93
CA SER A 36 6.92 -0.29 -3.34
C SER A 36 7.18 -1.19 -2.14
N THR A 37 6.98 -2.50 -2.35
CA THR A 37 7.20 -3.50 -1.30
C THR A 37 8.68 -3.58 -0.91
N GLU A 38 9.60 -3.40 -1.85
CA GLU A 38 11.05 -3.38 -1.60
C GLU A 38 11.43 -2.27 -0.61
N ALA A 39 10.93 -1.05 -0.85
CA ALA A 39 11.23 0.11 -0.02
C ALA A 39 10.75 -0.04 1.44
N ILE A 40 9.68 -0.81 1.67
CA ILE A 40 9.13 -1.08 2.99
C ILE A 40 10.00 -2.09 3.75
N GLY A 41 10.52 -3.12 3.08
CA GLY A 41 11.30 -4.18 3.72
C GLY A 41 12.49 -3.66 4.54
N ASP A 42 13.15 -2.60 4.07
CA ASP A 42 14.33 -2.03 4.72
C ASP A 42 14.02 -1.23 6.00
N ASP A 43 12.90 -0.50 6.04
CA ASP A 43 12.45 0.28 7.20
C ASP A 43 10.93 0.50 7.19
N PRO A 44 10.14 -0.49 7.63
CA PRO A 44 8.68 -0.43 7.55
C PRO A 44 8.10 0.74 8.35
N VAL A 45 8.70 1.07 9.50
CA VAL A 45 8.15 2.08 10.41
C VAL A 45 8.27 3.47 9.81
N THR A 46 9.45 3.85 9.32
CA THR A 46 9.64 5.18 8.72
C THR A 46 8.84 5.32 7.44
N ARG A 47 8.80 4.26 6.62
CA ARG A 47 8.10 4.26 5.34
C ARG A 47 6.58 4.36 5.49
N LEU A 48 6.00 3.71 6.49
CA LEU A 48 4.54 3.62 6.63
C LEU A 48 3.93 4.66 7.58
N ARG A 49 4.73 5.27 8.46
CA ARG A 49 4.29 6.35 9.39
C ARG A 49 3.50 7.50 8.72
N PRO A 50 3.78 7.93 7.49
CA PRO A 50 3.03 9.03 6.86
C PRO A 50 1.57 8.71 6.52
N TYR A 51 1.17 7.44 6.47
CA TYR A 51 -0.15 7.03 5.99
C TYR A 51 -1.15 6.80 7.12
N ALA A 52 -2.37 7.28 6.92
CA ALA A 52 -3.49 7.10 7.84
C ALA A 52 -4.17 5.73 7.69
N ALA A 53 -4.02 5.08 6.54
CA ALA A 53 -4.52 3.75 6.23
C ALA A 53 -3.66 3.11 5.13
N LEU A 54 -3.69 1.78 5.02
CA LEU A 54 -2.99 1.03 4.00
C LEU A 54 -3.94 0.21 3.13
N TRP A 55 -3.59 0.06 1.86
CA TRP A 55 -4.25 -0.84 0.92
C TRP A 55 -3.21 -1.80 0.32
N ILE A 56 -3.36 -3.10 0.52
CA ILE A 56 -2.49 -4.10 -0.10
C ILE A 56 -3.02 -4.36 -1.51
N ALA A 57 -2.25 -3.97 -2.53
CA ALA A 57 -2.64 -4.07 -3.93
C ALA A 57 -2.62 -5.52 -4.44
N PRO A 58 -3.45 -5.88 -5.43
CA PRO A 58 -3.41 -7.21 -6.04
C PRO A 58 -2.15 -7.40 -6.91
N ALA A 59 -1.95 -8.62 -7.42
CA ALA A 59 -0.85 -9.04 -8.30
C ALA A 59 0.44 -9.48 -7.59
N SER A 60 0.31 -10.47 -6.70
CA SER A 60 1.46 -11.30 -6.34
C SER A 60 1.97 -12.09 -7.57
N PRO A 61 3.27 -12.45 -7.63
CA PRO A 61 4.29 -12.20 -6.61
C PRO A 61 4.72 -10.73 -6.53
N TYR A 62 4.81 -10.20 -5.31
CA TYR A 62 5.46 -8.91 -5.05
C TYR A 62 6.95 -9.02 -5.29
N ARG A 63 7.61 -7.89 -5.60
CA ARG A 63 9.08 -7.84 -5.66
C ARG A 63 9.71 -8.18 -4.31
N SER A 64 9.08 -7.76 -3.21
CA SER A 64 9.41 -8.18 -1.86
C SER A 64 8.18 -8.68 -1.12
N MET A 65 8.08 -10.00 -0.93
CA MET A 65 7.05 -10.58 -0.08
C MET A 65 7.20 -10.12 1.37
N ASP A 66 8.44 -10.01 1.86
CA ASP A 66 8.73 -9.55 3.23
C ASP A 66 8.25 -8.12 3.45
N GLY A 67 8.39 -7.24 2.45
CA GLY A 67 7.86 -5.88 2.50
C GLY A 67 6.33 -5.83 2.62
N ALA A 68 5.63 -6.64 1.83
CA ALA A 68 4.17 -6.74 1.93
C ALA A 68 3.72 -7.27 3.30
N LEU A 69 4.38 -8.31 3.81
CA LEU A 69 4.10 -8.87 5.14
C LEU A 69 4.44 -7.87 6.27
N ALA A 70 5.52 -7.10 6.12
CA ALA A 70 5.89 -6.05 7.06
C ALA A 70 4.83 -4.94 7.12
N ALA A 71 4.23 -4.56 5.99
CA ALA A 71 3.13 -3.60 5.97
C ALA A 71 1.87 -4.14 6.69
N ILE A 72 1.52 -5.39 6.44
CA ILE A 72 0.39 -6.06 7.13
C ILE A 72 0.64 -6.11 8.64
N ARG A 73 1.86 -6.50 9.06
CA ARG A 73 2.27 -6.50 10.45
C ARG A 73 2.19 -5.11 11.07
N TYR A 74 2.77 -4.11 10.40
CA TYR A 74 2.77 -2.72 10.86
C TYR A 74 1.36 -2.24 11.17
N ALA A 75 0.41 -2.48 10.25
CA ALA A 75 -0.97 -2.07 10.42
C ALA A 75 -1.66 -2.77 11.58
N ARG A 76 -1.52 -4.11 11.66
CA ARG A 76 -2.13 -4.92 12.73
C ARG A 76 -1.62 -4.53 14.12
N GLU A 77 -0.32 -4.33 14.26
CA GLU A 77 0.31 -4.04 15.56
C GLU A 77 0.06 -2.60 16.04
N ARG A 78 -0.31 -1.68 15.14
CA ARG A 78 -0.50 -0.25 15.45
C ARG A 78 -1.94 0.24 15.28
N GLY A 79 -2.87 -0.64 14.93
CA GLY A 79 -4.27 -0.28 14.71
C GLY A 79 -4.51 0.62 13.50
N VAL A 80 -3.63 0.56 12.49
CA VAL A 80 -3.82 1.29 11.23
C VAL A 80 -4.86 0.55 10.38
N PRO A 81 -5.92 1.21 9.89
CA PRO A 81 -6.88 0.58 8.99
C PRO A 81 -6.19 -0.02 7.76
N LEU A 82 -6.56 -1.24 7.41
CA LEU A 82 -5.98 -1.97 6.29
C LEU A 82 -7.05 -2.73 5.51
N VAL A 83 -6.97 -2.65 4.17
CA VAL A 83 -7.70 -3.49 3.21
C VAL A 83 -6.69 -4.26 2.36
N GLY A 84 -7.01 -5.49 1.97
CA GLY A 84 -6.24 -6.25 0.99
C GLY A 84 -7.17 -6.89 -0.04
N THR A 85 -6.69 -6.98 -1.28
CA THR A 85 -7.46 -7.44 -2.46
C THR A 85 -6.69 -8.45 -3.29
#